data_AF-A0A914AZB8-F1
#
_entry.id   AF-A0A914AZB8-F1
#
_cell.length_a   1.000
_cell.length_b   1.000
_cell.length_c   1.000
_cell.angle_alpha   90.00
_cell.angle_beta   90.00
_cell.angle_gamma   90.00
#
_symmetry.space_group_name_H-M   'P 1'
#
loop_
_entity.id
_entity.type
_entity.pdbx_description
1 polymer ?
#
loop_
_entity_poly.entity_id
_entity_poly.type
_entity_poly.pdbx_seq_one_letter_code
_entity_poly.pdbx_strand_id
1 'polypeptide(L)'
;MIDLDSRGCGQRMGRFVLPPGDPLTCTGVRLGGHYHRYAPEMQGQDPPLYMDMLPEVTAEVIGRWFNCTESKLEESTLGVMTPVFSTTPEPSMPPADCQEILDAGQNTSGVYTIRHKRQNMQVYCRMESGKGYIVFQRRQDGSVSFNRTWQEYAEGFGNLTGEFWLGNQKLHSLTRNLELELVITLNAFDGDEARVRYDIFNVYTSQGKYGLYFDGFSEESGDAGDSLAIHRFDYFSTLDKDHDDTFGENCAEKFHGGWWFERCGSYISLFFKSNLNGLYYKNAAVDDYMGIQWVTWKGKAVSLKGCEMMTRPKCNRSITELPADCQEILDAGQSASGVYTIQYACQIMQVYCRMEPESGKGYIVFQRRQDGSVSFNRTWQEYAEGFGDLAGEFWLGNQKVHILTGNTWWELVITLRAFDGDEARIRYGYFKITRSEYNYRLRVQTFIAENGDAGT
;
A
#
# COMPACT_ATOMS: atom_id res chain seq x y z
N MET A 1 -39.31 15.25 30.35
CA MET A 1 -38.79 15.38 28.97
C MET A 1 -37.35 15.80 29.07
N ILE A 2 -36.46 14.81 29.11
CA ILE A 2 -35.00 14.94 29.08
C ILE A 2 -34.47 13.76 28.25
N ASP A 3 -33.32 14.06 27.66
CA ASP A 3 -32.65 13.58 26.47
C ASP A 3 -32.02 12.17 26.48
N LEU A 4 -31.62 11.81 25.27
CA LEU A 4 -30.86 10.68 24.71
C LEU A 4 -29.70 10.11 25.55
N ASP A 5 -29.48 8.78 25.49
CA ASP A 5 -28.33 8.16 24.80
C ASP A 5 -28.30 6.62 24.98
N SER A 6 -27.67 5.96 24.01
CA SER A 6 -26.93 4.69 24.08
C SER A 6 -27.57 3.36 23.61
N ARG A 7 -27.00 2.90 22.48
CA ARG A 7 -26.50 1.55 22.23
C ARG A 7 -27.51 0.39 22.23
N GLY A 8 -28.09 0.16 21.06
CA GLY A 8 -28.60 -1.15 20.68
C GLY A 8 -27.45 -2.15 20.48
N CYS A 9 -27.22 -2.99 21.49
CA CYS A 9 -26.52 -4.26 21.30
C CYS A 9 -27.60 -5.36 21.21
N GLY A 10 -27.95 -5.74 19.98
CA GLY A 10 -28.91 -6.80 19.71
C GLY A 10 -28.31 -8.17 20.02
N GLN A 11 -28.54 -8.70 21.22
CA GLN A 11 -28.34 -10.11 21.48
C GLN A 11 -29.54 -10.90 20.92
N ARG A 12 -29.29 -11.66 19.84
CA ARG A 12 -30.20 -12.71 19.37
C ARG A 12 -30.20 -13.84 20.40
N MET A 13 -31.29 -13.99 21.16
CA MET A 13 -31.54 -15.20 21.95
C MET A 13 -31.87 -16.37 21.02
N GLY A 14 -30.98 -17.36 20.94
CA GLY A 14 -31.29 -18.67 20.38
C GLY A 14 -32.18 -19.46 21.34
N ARG A 15 -33.32 -19.96 20.85
CA ARG A 15 -34.18 -20.91 21.57
C ARG A 15 -33.53 -22.29 21.57
N PHE A 16 -33.34 -22.87 22.75
CA PHE A 16 -33.04 -24.30 22.92
C PHE A 16 -34.35 -25.07 23.16
N VAL A 17 -34.56 -26.15 22.42
CA VAL A 17 -35.64 -27.14 22.67
C VAL A 17 -34.95 -28.41 23.16
N LEU A 18 -35.22 -28.82 24.40
CA LEU A 18 -34.75 -30.07 24.98
C LEU A 18 -35.76 -31.20 24.67
N PRO A 19 -35.30 -32.44 24.36
CA PRO A 19 -36.19 -33.60 24.28
C PRO A 19 -36.65 -34.05 25.69
N PRO A 20 -37.83 -34.69 25.82
CA PRO A 20 -38.41 -35.01 27.11
C PRO A 20 -37.79 -36.27 27.75
N GLY A 21 -37.38 -36.16 29.02
CA GLY A 21 -36.92 -37.28 29.83
C GLY A 21 -36.29 -36.85 31.17
N ASP A 22 -37.15 -36.51 32.14
CA ASP A 22 -37.04 -36.51 33.62
C ASP A 22 -35.81 -35.95 34.40
N PRO A 23 -36.03 -35.42 35.64
CA PRO A 23 -35.49 -34.13 36.05
C PRO A 23 -34.32 -34.22 37.06
N LEU A 24 -33.35 -33.32 36.93
CA LEU A 24 -32.49 -32.93 38.06
C LEU A 24 -32.76 -31.47 38.42
N THR A 25 -33.42 -31.31 39.56
CA THR A 25 -33.76 -30.02 40.17
C THR A 25 -32.54 -29.42 40.85
N CYS A 26 -32.04 -28.29 40.35
CA CYS A 26 -31.15 -27.40 41.11
C CYS A 26 -31.94 -26.14 41.49
N THR A 27 -32.41 -26.04 42.75
CA THR A 27 -32.99 -24.81 43.32
C THR A 27 -31.89 -23.86 43.79
N GLY A 28 -32.03 -22.57 43.47
CA GLY A 28 -30.93 -21.59 43.47
C GLY A 28 -30.83 -20.65 44.68
N VAL A 29 -30.05 -19.58 44.53
CA VAL A 29 -30.09 -18.34 45.34
C VAL A 29 -29.68 -17.14 44.48
N ARG A 30 -30.42 -16.04 44.63
CA ARG A 30 -30.26 -14.71 44.01
C ARG A 30 -28.93 -14.03 44.39
N LEU A 31 -28.31 -13.34 43.44
CA LEU A 31 -27.31 -12.29 43.71
C LEU A 31 -27.96 -10.91 43.59
N GLY A 32 -27.82 -10.10 44.64
CA GLY A 32 -28.16 -8.69 44.62
C GLY A 32 -27.14 -7.89 45.42
N GLY A 33 -26.76 -6.72 44.90
CA GLY A 33 -26.35 -5.57 45.71
C GLY A 33 -24.86 -5.24 45.82
N HIS A 34 -24.50 -4.14 45.15
CA HIS A 34 -23.57 -3.07 45.58
C HIS A 34 -22.06 -3.34 45.77
N TYR A 35 -21.26 -2.68 44.92
CA TYR A 35 -19.86 -2.34 45.19
C TYR A 35 -19.76 -0.87 45.65
N HIS A 36 -19.16 -0.65 46.82
CA HIS A 36 -18.59 0.63 47.25
C HIS A 36 -17.05 0.51 47.32
N ARG A 37 -16.39 1.63 46.97
CA ARG A 37 -14.94 1.90 46.97
C ARG A 37 -14.20 1.36 48.20
N TYR A 38 -12.93 0.95 48.03
CA TYR A 38 -11.75 1.46 48.74
C TYR A 38 -10.47 0.91 48.08
N ALA A 39 -9.50 1.79 47.79
CA ALA A 39 -8.08 1.46 47.60
C ALA A 39 -7.35 1.71 48.93
N PRO A 40 -6.20 1.04 49.20
CA PRO A 40 -4.94 1.78 49.10
C PRO A 40 -3.71 0.96 48.61
N GLU A 41 -2.64 1.72 48.38
CA GLU A 41 -1.31 1.46 47.79
C GLU A 41 -0.46 0.35 48.44
N MET A 42 0.43 -0.27 47.64
CA MET A 42 1.80 -0.69 48.04
C MET A 42 2.76 -0.74 46.84
N GLN A 43 4.04 -0.54 47.14
CA GLN A 43 5.18 -0.17 46.28
C GLN A 43 5.97 -1.37 45.68
N GLY A 44 6.53 -1.18 44.47
CA GLY A 44 7.92 -1.49 44.08
C GLY A 44 8.41 -2.93 43.87
N GLN A 45 8.69 -3.32 42.61
CA GLN A 45 9.89 -4.00 42.06
C GLN A 45 9.60 -4.63 40.67
N ASP A 46 10.41 -4.32 39.65
CA ASP A 46 10.44 -4.99 38.31
C ASP A 46 11.55 -6.09 38.25
N PRO A 47 11.70 -6.89 37.16
CA PRO A 47 11.19 -8.25 36.94
C PRO A 47 12.39 -9.26 36.75
N PRO A 48 12.24 -10.54 36.27
CA PRO A 48 12.19 -10.77 34.80
C PRO A 48 11.58 -12.12 34.28
N LEU A 49 11.39 -12.16 32.95
CA LEU A 49 11.53 -13.29 32.00
C LEU A 49 10.42 -14.37 31.84
N TYR A 50 9.86 -14.37 30.62
CA TYR A 50 9.66 -15.51 29.70
C TYR A 50 8.97 -16.79 30.22
N MET A 51 7.76 -17.08 29.72
CA MET A 51 7.45 -18.44 29.26
C MET A 51 6.23 -18.48 28.32
N ASP A 52 6.44 -19.20 27.22
CA ASP A 52 5.49 -19.55 26.17
C ASP A 52 4.31 -20.41 26.64
N MET A 53 3.23 -20.31 25.85
CA MET A 53 2.27 -21.33 25.43
C MET A 53 2.09 -22.59 26.30
N LEU A 54 0.91 -22.71 26.91
CA LEU A 54 -0.17 -23.68 26.63
C LEU A 54 -1.26 -23.54 27.73
N PRO A 55 -2.53 -23.89 27.47
CA PRO A 55 -2.97 -25.11 28.16
C PRO A 55 -3.93 -25.99 27.35
N GLU A 56 -3.60 -27.27 27.30
CA GLU A 56 -4.60 -28.33 27.37
C GLU A 56 -5.36 -28.15 28.69
N VAL A 57 -6.65 -27.80 28.62
CA VAL A 57 -7.51 -27.74 29.80
C VAL A 57 -8.01 -29.15 30.08
N THR A 58 -7.38 -29.82 31.05
CA THR A 58 -7.79 -31.15 31.51
C THR A 58 -9.04 -31.05 32.41
N ALA A 59 -9.80 -32.15 32.48
CA ALA A 59 -11.09 -32.27 33.17
C ALA A 59 -11.07 -31.91 34.67
N GLU A 60 -9.90 -31.70 35.27
CA GLU A 60 -9.75 -31.29 36.68
C GLU A 60 -10.17 -29.84 36.95
N VAL A 61 -10.11 -28.94 35.96
CA VAL A 61 -10.46 -27.51 36.18
C VAL A 61 -11.99 -27.31 36.24
N ILE A 62 -12.75 -28.14 35.53
CA ILE A 62 -14.22 -28.04 35.45
C ILE A 62 -14.88 -28.56 36.74
N GLY A 63 -14.24 -29.47 37.47
CA GLY A 63 -14.76 -30.05 38.72
C GLY A 63 -14.82 -29.10 39.92
N ARG A 64 -14.21 -27.92 39.86
CA ARG A 64 -14.22 -26.96 40.99
C ARG A 64 -15.36 -25.94 40.97
N TRP A 65 -16.16 -25.88 39.91
CA TRP A 65 -17.32 -24.96 39.82
C TRP A 65 -18.66 -25.60 40.17
N PHE A 66 -18.73 -26.94 40.19
CA PHE A 66 -19.92 -27.69 40.55
C PHE A 66 -19.55 -28.78 41.55
N ASN A 67 -19.90 -28.56 42.82
CA ASN A 67 -19.58 -29.44 43.94
C ASN A 67 -20.34 -30.78 43.80
N CYS A 68 -19.77 -31.74 43.07
CA CYS A 68 -20.31 -33.08 42.86
C CYS A 68 -19.35 -34.12 43.46
N THR A 69 -19.83 -34.94 44.39
CA THR A 69 -19.04 -36.01 45.01
C THR A 69 -19.00 -37.25 44.13
N GLU A 70 -17.81 -37.82 43.96
CA GLU A 70 -17.54 -39.06 43.23
C GLU A 70 -18.39 -40.24 43.73
N SER A 71 -19.13 -40.89 42.84
CA SER A 71 -19.35 -42.33 42.97
C SER A 71 -19.64 -42.99 41.62
N LYS A 72 -18.83 -44.02 41.36
CA LYS A 72 -18.99 -45.13 40.40
C LYS A 72 -18.79 -44.83 38.91
N LEU A 73 -17.51 -44.94 38.52
CA LEU A 73 -17.06 -45.54 37.27
C LEU A 73 -17.60 -46.98 37.16
N GLU A 74 -18.37 -47.27 36.13
CA GLU A 74 -18.44 -48.60 35.50
C GLU A 74 -18.93 -48.45 34.05
N GLU A 75 -18.38 -49.32 33.20
CA GLU A 75 -18.23 -49.23 31.75
C GLU A 75 -19.53 -49.17 30.93
N SER A 76 -19.55 -48.39 29.84
CA SER A 76 -20.04 -48.90 28.55
C SER A 76 -19.59 -48.04 27.36
N THR A 77 -18.72 -48.66 26.55
CA THR A 77 -18.58 -48.58 25.09
C THR A 77 -18.54 -47.22 24.37
N LEU A 78 -17.37 -46.99 23.75
CA LEU A 78 -17.05 -45.98 22.74
C LEU A 78 -18.18 -45.75 21.72
N GLY A 79 -18.67 -44.50 21.70
CA GLY A 79 -19.11 -43.83 20.49
C GLY A 79 -18.43 -42.46 20.46
N VAL A 80 -17.34 -42.32 19.71
CA VAL A 80 -16.70 -41.01 19.48
C VAL A 80 -17.64 -40.21 18.58
N MET A 81 -18.57 -39.47 19.18
CA MET A 81 -19.22 -38.35 18.51
C MET A 81 -18.20 -37.22 18.45
N THR A 82 -17.43 -37.15 17.35
CA THR A 82 -16.68 -35.94 17.04
C THR A 82 -17.68 -34.80 16.88
N PRO A 83 -17.55 -33.68 17.63
CA PRO A 83 -18.35 -32.51 17.36
C PRO A 83 -17.97 -32.01 15.96
N VAL A 84 -18.88 -32.16 15.00
CA VAL A 84 -18.79 -31.44 13.75
C VAL A 84 -19.10 -29.99 14.09
N PHE A 85 -18.07 -29.24 14.48
CA PHE A 85 -18.14 -27.79 14.50
C PHE A 85 -18.35 -27.34 13.06
N SER A 86 -19.60 -27.18 12.67
CA SER A 86 -19.96 -26.47 11.45
C SER A 86 -19.64 -25.00 11.71
N THR A 87 -18.37 -24.63 11.57
CA THR A 87 -17.98 -23.24 11.38
C THR A 87 -18.55 -22.84 10.03
N THR A 88 -19.71 -22.19 10.02
CA THR A 88 -20.03 -21.31 8.90
C THR A 88 -18.84 -20.37 8.78
N PRO A 89 -18.07 -20.39 7.67
CA PRO A 89 -16.93 -19.51 7.55
C PRO A 89 -17.48 -18.08 7.68
N GLU A 90 -16.89 -17.30 8.58
CA GLU A 90 -16.97 -15.85 8.49
C GLU A 90 -16.75 -15.48 7.02
N PRO A 91 -17.51 -14.53 6.42
CA PRO A 91 -17.29 -14.18 5.03
C PRO A 91 -15.82 -13.79 4.89
N SER A 92 -15.03 -14.67 4.25
CA SER A 92 -13.60 -14.47 4.08
C SER A 92 -13.43 -13.13 3.41
N MET A 93 -12.69 -12.20 4.05
CA MET A 93 -12.39 -10.91 3.42
C MET A 93 -11.87 -11.19 2.00
N PRO A 94 -12.31 -10.43 0.98
CA PRO A 94 -11.78 -10.62 -0.35
C PRO A 94 -10.25 -10.52 -0.34
N PRO A 95 -9.55 -11.30 -1.18
CA PRO A 95 -8.09 -11.28 -1.26
C PRO A 95 -7.54 -9.87 -1.51
N ALA A 96 -6.36 -9.55 -0.99
CA ALA A 96 -5.78 -8.22 -1.13
C ALA A 96 -5.38 -7.89 -2.58
N ASP A 97 -4.96 -8.91 -3.33
CA ASP A 97 -4.50 -8.78 -4.70
C ASP A 97 -4.65 -10.08 -5.51
N CYS A 98 -4.16 -10.07 -6.76
CA CYS A 98 -4.19 -11.23 -7.64
C CYS A 98 -3.24 -12.36 -7.24
N GLN A 99 -2.18 -12.07 -6.46
CA GLN A 99 -1.28 -13.11 -5.96
C GLN A 99 -1.96 -13.92 -4.87
N GLU A 100 -2.68 -13.29 -3.93
CA GLU A 100 -3.46 -14.03 -2.92
C GLU A 100 -4.57 -14.89 -3.54
N ILE A 101 -5.20 -14.43 -4.62
CA ILE A 101 -6.16 -15.24 -5.39
C ILE A 101 -5.47 -16.49 -5.96
N LEU A 102 -4.27 -16.31 -6.53
CA LEU A 102 -3.48 -17.41 -7.07
C LEU A 102 -3.03 -18.40 -5.98
N ASP A 103 -2.54 -17.88 -4.86
CA ASP A 103 -2.08 -18.67 -3.71
C ASP A 103 -3.23 -19.47 -3.07
N ALA A 104 -4.48 -18.96 -3.15
CA ALA A 104 -5.70 -19.68 -2.79
C ALA A 104 -6.11 -20.77 -3.80
N GLY A 105 -5.31 -21.01 -4.84
CA GLY A 105 -5.49 -22.07 -5.85
C GLY A 105 -6.32 -21.65 -7.07
N GLN A 106 -6.70 -20.37 -7.20
CA GLN A 106 -7.42 -19.88 -8.37
C GLN A 106 -6.43 -19.50 -9.49
N ASN A 107 -6.13 -20.46 -10.35
CA ASN A 107 -5.09 -20.33 -11.39
C ASN A 107 -5.61 -19.81 -12.74
N THR A 108 -6.87 -19.40 -12.84
CA THR A 108 -7.49 -18.94 -14.10
C THR A 108 -7.45 -17.43 -14.21
N SER A 109 -6.93 -16.90 -15.32
CA SER A 109 -7.00 -15.46 -15.60
C SER A 109 -8.44 -15.00 -15.80
N GLY A 110 -8.82 -13.85 -15.25
CA GLY A 110 -10.20 -13.38 -15.29
C GLY A 110 -10.45 -12.15 -14.44
N VAL A 111 -11.72 -11.74 -14.35
CA VAL A 111 -12.12 -10.62 -13.50
C VAL A 111 -12.37 -11.12 -12.08
N TYR A 112 -11.72 -10.51 -11.11
CA TYR A 112 -11.86 -10.81 -9.69
C TYR A 112 -12.15 -9.55 -8.89
N THR A 113 -12.69 -9.73 -7.69
CA THR A 113 -12.83 -8.66 -6.70
C THR A 113 -11.73 -8.81 -5.65
N ILE A 114 -10.88 -7.79 -5.54
CA ILE A 114 -9.87 -7.69 -4.49
C ILE A 114 -10.28 -6.64 -3.46
N ARG A 115 -9.75 -6.74 -2.24
CA ARG A 115 -9.95 -5.75 -1.17
C ARG A 115 -8.64 -5.05 -0.87
N HIS A 116 -8.49 -3.84 -1.38
CA HIS A 116 -7.33 -3.00 -1.08
C HIS A 116 -7.73 -1.87 -0.12
N LYS A 117 -7.04 -1.74 1.02
CA LYS A 117 -7.28 -0.68 2.03
C LYS A 117 -8.76 -0.49 2.40
N ARG A 118 -9.44 -1.60 2.68
CA ARG A 118 -10.87 -1.67 3.06
C ARG A 118 -11.86 -1.30 1.94
N GLN A 119 -11.40 -1.08 0.71
CA GLN A 119 -12.24 -0.87 -0.46
C GLN A 119 -12.20 -2.09 -1.38
N ASN A 120 -13.38 -2.49 -1.86
CA ASN A 120 -13.48 -3.56 -2.85
C ASN A 120 -13.30 -2.96 -4.24
N MET A 121 -12.51 -3.60 -5.09
CA MET A 121 -12.30 -3.18 -6.47
C MET A 121 -12.29 -4.39 -7.41
N GLN A 122 -12.92 -4.23 -8.58
CA GLN A 122 -12.82 -5.22 -9.65
C GLN A 122 -11.56 -4.97 -10.47
N VAL A 123 -10.80 -6.04 -10.69
CA VAL A 123 -9.56 -6.04 -11.48
C VAL A 123 -9.53 -7.26 -12.40
N TYR A 124 -8.80 -7.16 -13.50
CA TYR A 124 -8.45 -8.34 -14.28
C TYR A 124 -7.16 -8.93 -13.72
N CYS A 125 -7.23 -10.14 -13.18
CA CYS A 125 -6.06 -10.90 -12.76
C CYS A 125 -5.55 -11.74 -13.93
N ARG A 126 -4.30 -11.48 -14.34
CA ARG A 126 -3.56 -12.37 -15.24
C ARG A 126 -2.72 -13.32 -14.39
N MET A 127 -3.08 -14.59 -14.41
CA MET A 127 -2.36 -15.66 -13.73
C MET A 127 -1.37 -16.28 -14.72
N GLU A 128 -0.07 -16.09 -14.49
CA GLU A 128 0.97 -16.51 -15.42
C GLU A 128 2.20 -17.00 -14.65
N SER A 129 2.63 -18.24 -14.93
CA SER A 129 3.88 -18.81 -14.39
C SER A 129 4.01 -18.70 -12.87
N GLY A 130 2.94 -19.01 -12.13
CA GLY A 130 2.91 -18.95 -10.67
C GLY A 130 2.85 -17.53 -10.10
N LYS A 131 2.50 -16.53 -10.92
CA LYS A 131 2.39 -15.12 -10.52
C LYS A 131 1.02 -14.55 -10.87
N GLY A 132 0.43 -13.82 -9.92
CA GLY A 132 -0.84 -13.13 -10.10
C GLY A 132 -0.65 -11.64 -10.36
N TYR A 133 -1.02 -11.17 -11.54
CA TYR A 133 -0.84 -9.79 -11.98
C TYR A 133 -2.17 -9.03 -12.03
N ILE A 134 -2.21 -7.81 -11.50
CA ILE A 134 -3.28 -6.85 -11.73
C ILE A 134 -3.01 -6.16 -13.07
N VAL A 135 -3.80 -6.48 -14.10
CA VAL A 135 -3.75 -5.75 -15.38
C VAL A 135 -4.48 -4.42 -15.20
N PHE A 136 -3.81 -3.31 -15.52
CA PHE A 136 -4.39 -1.98 -15.37
C PHE A 136 -4.57 -1.23 -16.69
N GLN A 137 -3.95 -1.70 -17.76
CA GLN A 137 -4.18 -1.23 -19.12
C GLN A 137 -4.12 -2.41 -20.07
N ARG A 138 -5.04 -2.45 -21.05
CA ARG A 138 -5.00 -3.41 -22.17
C ARG A 138 -5.39 -2.73 -23.47
N ARG A 139 -4.58 -2.94 -24.52
CA ARG A 139 -4.87 -2.65 -25.93
C ARG A 139 -4.78 -3.93 -26.74
N GLN A 140 -5.73 -4.17 -27.64
CA GLN A 140 -5.80 -5.40 -28.42
C GLN A 140 -6.51 -5.28 -29.77
N ASP A 141 -7.48 -4.37 -29.92
CA ASP A 141 -8.39 -4.36 -31.08
C ASP A 141 -8.96 -2.98 -31.47
N GLY A 142 -8.69 -1.94 -30.69
CA GLY A 142 -9.20 -0.59 -30.94
C GLY A 142 -10.71 -0.42 -30.70
N SER A 143 -11.34 -1.35 -29.97
CA SER A 143 -12.76 -1.26 -29.59
C SER A 143 -13.07 -0.12 -28.62
N VAL A 144 -12.06 0.40 -27.92
CA VAL A 144 -12.21 1.49 -26.95
C VAL A 144 -11.36 2.69 -27.35
N SER A 145 -11.97 3.88 -27.42
CA SER A 145 -11.21 5.12 -27.56
C SER A 145 -10.43 5.42 -26.28
N PHE A 146 -9.13 5.71 -26.42
CA PHE A 146 -8.24 6.18 -25.34
C PHE A 146 -8.02 7.70 -25.37
N ASN A 147 -8.58 8.42 -26.36
CA ASN A 147 -8.60 9.88 -26.35
C ASN A 147 -9.71 10.35 -25.39
N ARG A 148 -9.39 10.43 -24.09
CA ARG A 148 -10.31 10.62 -22.98
C ARG A 148 -9.92 11.81 -22.10
N THR A 149 -10.90 12.32 -21.37
CA THR A 149 -10.72 13.44 -20.43
C THR A 149 -9.94 13.03 -19.17
N TRP A 150 -9.46 14.02 -18.42
CA TRP A 150 -8.79 13.83 -17.13
C TRP A 150 -9.65 13.05 -16.15
N GLN A 151 -10.94 13.38 -16.09
CA GLN A 151 -11.88 12.72 -15.19
C GLN A 151 -12.06 11.24 -15.56
N GLU A 152 -12.24 10.93 -16.85
CA GLU A 152 -12.36 9.54 -17.32
C GLU A 152 -11.08 8.73 -17.05
N TYR A 153 -9.90 9.31 -17.26
CA TYR A 153 -8.63 8.66 -16.90
C TYR A 153 -8.46 8.47 -15.39
N ALA A 154 -9.00 9.38 -14.57
CA ALA A 154 -8.98 9.25 -13.11
C ALA A 154 -9.86 8.09 -12.62
N GLU A 155 -11.09 7.99 -13.15
CA GLU A 155 -12.10 6.99 -12.75
C GLU A 155 -11.83 5.60 -13.38
N GLY A 156 -11.32 5.59 -14.61
CA GLY A 156 -11.14 4.41 -15.44
C GLY A 156 -12.25 4.25 -16.48
N PHE A 157 -11.95 3.54 -17.56
CA PHE A 157 -12.87 3.33 -18.69
C PHE A 157 -12.58 2.01 -19.42
N GLY A 158 -13.53 1.59 -20.26
CA GLY A 158 -13.43 0.36 -21.05
C GLY A 158 -14.01 -0.87 -20.33
N ASN A 159 -13.59 -2.06 -20.74
CA ASN A 159 -14.06 -3.33 -20.20
C ASN A 159 -12.88 -4.19 -19.73
N LEU A 160 -12.90 -4.67 -18.49
CA LEU A 160 -11.84 -5.51 -17.92
C LEU A 160 -11.56 -6.80 -18.73
N THR A 161 -12.55 -7.30 -19.50
CA THR A 161 -12.37 -8.44 -20.41
C THR A 161 -12.02 -8.06 -21.85
N GLY A 162 -11.90 -6.77 -22.16
CA GLY A 162 -11.51 -6.20 -23.46
C GLY A 162 -10.44 -5.13 -23.28
N GLU A 163 -10.50 -4.04 -24.06
CA GLU A 163 -9.63 -2.88 -23.85
C GLU A 163 -10.11 -2.01 -22.69
N PHE A 164 -9.18 -1.56 -21.84
CA PHE A 164 -9.50 -0.70 -20.70
C PHE A 164 -8.31 0.06 -20.14
N TRP A 165 -8.64 1.08 -19.35
CA TRP A 165 -7.76 1.75 -18.40
C TRP A 165 -8.39 1.67 -17.01
N LEU A 166 -7.69 1.12 -16.02
CA LEU A 166 -8.23 0.83 -14.69
C LEU A 166 -8.66 2.10 -13.93
N GLY A 167 -7.95 3.22 -14.17
CA GLY A 167 -8.18 4.50 -13.53
C GLY A 167 -7.02 4.96 -12.65
N ASN A 168 -6.58 6.21 -12.80
CA ASN A 168 -5.43 6.76 -12.09
C ASN A 168 -5.63 6.81 -10.57
N GLN A 169 -6.87 7.00 -10.09
CA GLN A 169 -7.17 6.95 -8.66
C GLN A 169 -6.94 5.55 -8.09
N LYS A 170 -7.37 4.52 -8.82
CA LYS A 170 -7.16 3.12 -8.43
C LYS A 170 -5.68 2.76 -8.49
N LEU A 171 -4.98 3.18 -9.54
CA LEU A 171 -3.53 3.01 -9.68
C LEU A 171 -2.76 3.65 -8.51
N HIS A 172 -3.04 4.91 -8.21
CA HIS A 172 -2.43 5.59 -7.06
C HIS A 172 -2.70 4.84 -5.75
N SER A 173 -3.94 4.41 -5.53
CA SER A 173 -4.31 3.65 -4.34
C SER A 173 -3.50 2.36 -4.23
N LEU A 174 -3.38 1.60 -5.33
CA LEU A 174 -2.62 0.35 -5.42
C LEU A 174 -1.12 0.57 -5.18
N THR A 175 -0.51 1.56 -5.82
CA THR A 175 0.93 1.81 -5.71
C THR A 175 1.35 2.48 -4.39
N ARG A 176 0.40 3.02 -3.62
CA ARG A 176 0.67 3.69 -2.34
C ARG A 176 1.10 2.67 -1.27
N ASN A 177 2.33 2.81 -0.76
CA ASN A 177 2.95 2.01 0.31
C ASN A 177 3.32 0.57 -0.10
N LEU A 178 3.41 0.29 -1.41
CA LEU A 178 3.80 -1.01 -1.95
C LEU A 178 4.93 -0.86 -2.98
N GLU A 179 5.95 -1.71 -2.87
CA GLU A 179 6.88 -1.95 -3.97
C GLU A 179 6.19 -2.88 -4.95
N LEU A 180 5.53 -2.26 -5.93
CA LEU A 180 4.94 -2.98 -7.04
C LEU A 180 5.93 -3.01 -8.21
N GLU A 181 6.07 -4.18 -8.84
CA GLU A 181 6.72 -4.23 -10.15
C GLU A 181 5.74 -3.73 -11.23
N LEU A 182 6.25 -3.03 -12.24
CA LEU A 182 5.55 -2.78 -13.49
C LEU A 182 6.06 -3.76 -14.52
N VAL A 183 5.13 -4.45 -15.18
CA VAL A 183 5.41 -5.30 -16.31
C VAL A 183 4.59 -4.84 -17.49
N ILE A 184 5.24 -4.68 -18.63
CA ILE A 184 4.59 -4.34 -19.89
C ILE A 184 4.87 -5.45 -20.88
N THR A 185 3.82 -6.00 -21.49
CA THR A 185 3.92 -6.94 -22.62
C THR A 185 3.44 -6.25 -23.88
N LEU A 186 4.15 -6.46 -24.98
CA LEU A 186 3.97 -5.75 -26.25
C LEU A 186 3.85 -6.77 -27.38
N ASN A 187 2.89 -6.57 -28.29
CA ASN A 187 2.69 -7.44 -29.44
C ASN A 187 2.63 -6.60 -30.71
N ALA A 188 3.41 -6.98 -31.73
CA ALA A 188 3.45 -6.31 -33.02
C ALA A 188 2.56 -7.01 -34.06
N PHE A 189 2.30 -6.34 -35.19
CA PHE A 189 1.46 -6.88 -36.27
C PHE A 189 2.13 -8.01 -37.05
N ASP A 190 3.46 -8.09 -37.02
CA ASP A 190 4.26 -9.16 -37.62
C ASP A 190 4.28 -10.45 -36.76
N GLY A 191 3.69 -10.42 -35.56
CA GLY A 191 3.62 -11.55 -34.65
C GLY A 191 4.74 -11.57 -33.61
N ASP A 192 5.69 -10.63 -33.65
CA ASP A 192 6.69 -10.52 -32.59
C ASP A 192 6.05 -10.07 -31.28
N GLU A 193 6.57 -10.60 -30.18
CA GLU A 193 6.21 -10.21 -28.82
C GLU A 193 7.46 -9.74 -28.07
N ALA A 194 7.29 -8.81 -27.14
CA ALA A 194 8.36 -8.34 -26.26
C ALA A 194 7.82 -8.01 -24.87
N ARG A 195 8.72 -7.96 -23.89
CA ARG A 195 8.40 -7.64 -22.50
C ARG A 195 9.41 -6.65 -21.93
N VAL A 196 8.96 -5.80 -21.02
CA VAL A 196 9.82 -4.99 -20.16
C VAL A 196 9.30 -5.00 -18.73
N ARG A 197 10.23 -4.91 -17.76
CA ARG A 197 9.96 -4.92 -16.33
C ARG A 197 10.72 -3.82 -15.61
N TYR A 198 10.04 -3.21 -14.65
CA TYR A 198 10.60 -2.27 -13.69
C TYR A 198 10.27 -2.77 -12.29
N ASP A 199 11.26 -2.77 -11.40
CA ASP A 199 11.11 -3.30 -10.06
C ASP A 199 10.24 -2.44 -9.16
N ILE A 200 10.15 -1.15 -9.46
CA ILE A 200 9.37 -0.18 -8.72
C ILE A 200 8.42 0.52 -9.69
N PHE A 201 7.16 0.67 -9.29
CA PHE A 201 6.12 1.38 -10.01
C PHE A 201 5.24 2.17 -9.08
N ASN A 202 5.05 3.44 -9.40
CA ASN A 202 4.25 4.36 -8.61
C ASN A 202 3.53 5.40 -9.45
N VAL A 203 2.28 5.66 -9.08
CA VAL A 203 1.47 6.77 -9.59
C VAL A 203 1.12 7.69 -8.42
N TYR A 204 1.45 8.97 -8.55
CA TYR A 204 1.20 9.97 -7.49
C TYR A 204 -0.29 10.34 -7.37
N THR A 205 -0.63 11.18 -6.38
CA THR A 205 -2.00 11.63 -6.14
C THR A 205 -2.51 12.54 -7.28
N SER A 206 -3.79 12.90 -7.25
CA SER A 206 -4.34 13.91 -8.16
C SER A 206 -3.70 15.30 -7.96
N GLN A 207 -3.32 15.67 -6.73
CA GLN A 207 -2.57 16.91 -6.47
C GLN A 207 -1.16 16.85 -7.08
N GLY A 208 -0.54 15.67 -7.05
CA GLY A 208 0.68 15.37 -7.80
C GLY A 208 0.47 15.01 -9.26
N LYS A 209 -0.70 15.38 -9.82
CA LYS A 209 -1.06 15.22 -11.24
C LYS A 209 -0.84 13.79 -11.76
N TYR A 210 -1.05 12.80 -10.91
CA TYR A 210 -0.81 11.38 -11.21
C TYR A 210 0.58 11.12 -11.80
N GLY A 211 1.60 11.88 -11.39
CA GLY A 211 2.95 11.73 -11.93
C GLY A 211 3.49 10.31 -11.81
N LEU A 212 4.31 9.92 -12.79
CA LEU A 212 4.87 8.58 -12.89
C LEU A 212 6.22 8.50 -12.17
N TYR A 213 6.38 7.51 -11.31
CA TYR A 213 7.70 7.09 -10.87
C TYR A 213 7.86 5.59 -11.08
N PHE A 214 9.01 5.20 -11.62
CA PHE A 214 9.39 3.80 -11.72
C PHE A 214 10.92 3.70 -11.64
N ASP A 215 11.39 2.54 -11.23
CA ASP A 215 12.81 2.29 -11.07
C ASP A 215 13.18 0.82 -11.19
N GLY A 216 14.48 0.52 -11.17
CA GLY A 216 14.99 -0.85 -11.24
C GLY A 216 14.91 -1.47 -12.63
N PHE A 217 15.13 -0.66 -13.67
CA PHE A 217 15.46 -1.18 -15.00
C PHE A 217 16.89 -1.74 -15.00
N SER A 218 17.09 -2.90 -15.61
CA SER A 218 18.39 -3.57 -15.77
C SER A 218 18.46 -4.31 -17.10
N GLU A 219 19.61 -4.93 -17.43
CA GLU A 219 19.75 -5.75 -18.63
C GLU A 219 18.79 -6.96 -18.63
N GLU A 220 18.35 -7.42 -17.47
CA GLU A 220 17.40 -8.52 -17.33
C GLU A 220 15.92 -8.08 -17.42
N SER A 221 15.66 -6.77 -17.55
CA SER A 221 14.30 -6.21 -17.56
C SER A 221 13.47 -6.66 -18.76
N GLY A 222 14.07 -7.20 -19.80
CA GLY A 222 13.39 -7.78 -20.96
C GLY A 222 13.97 -7.28 -22.29
N ASP A 223 13.35 -7.70 -23.38
CA ASP A 223 13.82 -7.55 -24.76
C ASP A 223 13.26 -6.32 -25.48
N ALA A 224 12.34 -5.57 -24.86
CA ALA A 224 11.73 -4.40 -25.48
C ALA A 224 12.57 -3.10 -25.39
N GLY A 225 13.62 -3.07 -24.55
CA GLY A 225 14.37 -1.85 -24.24
C GLY A 225 13.59 -0.83 -23.38
N ASP A 226 14.28 0.21 -22.87
CA ASP A 226 13.69 1.19 -21.94
C ASP A 226 13.13 2.43 -22.67
N SER A 227 11.93 2.29 -23.25
CA SER A 227 11.20 3.41 -23.84
C SER A 227 10.36 4.21 -22.83
N LEU A 228 10.33 3.81 -21.56
CA LEU A 228 9.67 4.57 -20.49
C LEU A 228 10.62 5.53 -19.80
N ALA A 229 11.95 5.28 -19.83
CA ALA A 229 13.00 6.02 -19.13
C ALA A 229 12.80 7.54 -19.09
N ILE A 230 12.46 8.11 -20.25
CA ILE A 230 12.33 9.55 -20.46
C ILE A 230 11.10 10.13 -19.74
N HIS A 231 10.05 9.31 -19.58
CA HIS A 231 8.77 9.66 -18.97
C HIS A 231 8.79 9.64 -17.43
N ARG A 232 9.97 9.45 -16.82
CA ARG A 232 10.11 9.31 -15.37
C ARG A 232 9.98 10.66 -14.69
N PHE A 233 9.12 10.75 -13.69
CA PHE A 233 8.72 11.95 -12.95
C PHE A 233 7.81 12.91 -13.71
N ASP A 234 7.42 12.59 -14.94
CA ASP A 234 6.48 13.43 -15.68
C ASP A 234 5.08 13.32 -15.11
N TYR A 235 4.33 14.42 -15.24
CA TYR A 235 2.93 14.48 -14.89
C TYR A 235 2.08 13.82 -15.97
N PHE A 236 0.93 13.32 -15.57
CA PHE A 236 -0.04 12.81 -16.53
C PHE A 236 -0.72 14.00 -17.22
N SER A 237 -0.86 13.93 -18.55
CA SER A 237 -1.60 14.90 -19.36
C SER A 237 -2.74 14.22 -20.10
N THR A 238 -3.83 14.94 -20.32
CA THR A 238 -4.99 14.52 -21.13
C THR A 238 -5.39 15.65 -22.08
N LEU A 239 -6.29 15.37 -23.03
CA LEU A 239 -6.74 16.37 -24.02
C LEU A 239 -7.27 17.67 -23.38
N ASP A 240 -7.80 17.61 -22.16
CA ASP A 240 -8.40 18.72 -21.40
C ASP A 240 -7.54 19.21 -20.22
N LYS A 241 -6.41 18.55 -19.92
CA LYS A 241 -5.47 18.91 -18.86
C LYS A 241 -4.04 18.77 -19.34
N ASP A 242 -3.46 19.90 -19.71
CA ASP A 242 -2.07 20.02 -20.10
C ASP A 242 -1.17 20.17 -18.85
N HIS A 243 -0.35 19.15 -18.60
CA HIS A 243 0.68 19.15 -17.58
C HIS A 243 2.06 18.78 -18.13
N ASP A 244 2.21 18.77 -19.47
CA ASP A 244 3.50 18.49 -20.10
C ASP A 244 4.35 19.78 -20.16
N ASP A 245 5.63 19.63 -20.50
CA ASP A 245 6.61 20.73 -20.49
C ASP A 245 6.77 21.36 -21.89
N THR A 246 5.74 21.24 -22.75
CA THR A 246 5.69 21.88 -24.07
C THR A 246 5.00 23.23 -23.97
N PHE A 247 5.70 24.29 -24.36
CA PHE A 247 5.11 25.61 -24.37
C PHE A 247 4.09 25.77 -25.51
N GLY A 248 2.82 25.96 -25.15
CA GLY A 248 1.75 26.33 -26.09
C GLY A 248 1.20 25.19 -26.95
N GLU A 249 1.55 23.94 -26.65
CA GLU A 249 1.01 22.73 -27.29
C GLU A 249 0.66 21.70 -26.21
N ASN A 250 -0.48 21.02 -26.33
CA ASN A 250 -0.84 19.89 -25.48
C ASN A 250 -0.49 18.56 -26.19
N CYS A 251 0.44 17.79 -25.63
CA CYS A 251 0.87 16.54 -26.24
C CYS A 251 -0.23 15.47 -26.25
N ALA A 252 -1.06 15.42 -25.22
CA ALA A 252 -2.16 14.46 -25.16
C ALA A 252 -3.23 14.74 -26.21
N GLU A 253 -3.49 16.01 -26.52
CA GLU A 253 -4.35 16.40 -27.65
C GLU A 253 -3.74 15.95 -28.98
N LYS A 254 -2.42 16.14 -29.15
CA LYS A 254 -1.67 15.83 -30.37
C LYS A 254 -1.55 14.33 -30.66
N PHE A 255 -1.30 13.48 -29.66
CA PHE A 255 -1.13 12.02 -29.84
C PHE A 255 -2.34 11.18 -29.41
N HIS A 256 -3.48 11.82 -29.17
CA HIS A 256 -4.78 11.16 -28.98
C HIS A 256 -4.80 10.09 -27.88
N GLY A 257 -4.16 10.37 -26.74
CA GLY A 257 -4.13 9.49 -25.58
C GLY A 257 -3.62 10.22 -24.35
N GLY A 258 -4.15 9.87 -23.17
CA GLY A 258 -3.60 10.37 -21.92
C GLY A 258 -2.32 9.61 -21.56
N TRP A 259 -1.25 10.33 -21.25
CA TRP A 259 0.06 9.73 -20.95
C TRP A 259 0.91 10.67 -20.10
N TRP A 260 2.02 10.14 -19.59
CA TRP A 260 3.07 10.92 -18.93
C TRP A 260 3.98 11.54 -19.98
N PHE A 261 3.51 12.59 -20.66
CA PHE A 261 4.30 13.26 -21.70
C PHE A 261 5.31 14.22 -21.09
N GLU A 262 6.56 14.16 -21.56
CA GLU A 262 7.56 15.18 -21.25
C GLU A 262 7.37 16.38 -22.19
N ARG A 263 7.63 16.19 -23.49
CA ARG A 263 7.57 17.24 -24.52
C ARG A 263 7.20 16.67 -25.89
N CYS A 264 6.55 17.46 -26.74
CA CYS A 264 6.18 17.05 -28.11
C CYS A 264 6.31 18.11 -29.21
N GLY A 265 6.98 19.22 -28.93
CA GLY A 265 7.31 20.25 -29.92
C GLY A 265 8.50 19.87 -30.82
N SER A 266 9.27 20.87 -31.24
CA SER A 266 10.36 20.78 -32.25
C SER A 266 11.51 19.80 -31.96
N TYR A 267 11.51 19.12 -30.83
CA TYR A 267 12.52 18.13 -30.43
C TYR A 267 11.89 16.81 -29.96
N ILE A 268 10.69 16.48 -30.44
CA ILE A 268 9.93 15.29 -30.03
C ILE A 268 10.75 13.99 -30.03
N SER A 269 11.65 13.79 -31.00
CA SER A 269 12.47 12.57 -31.05
C SER A 269 13.40 12.33 -29.85
N LEU A 270 13.70 13.40 -29.10
CA LEU A 270 14.50 13.33 -27.87
C LEU A 270 13.62 13.00 -26.64
N PHE A 271 12.37 13.45 -26.65
CA PHE A 271 11.49 13.48 -25.47
C PHE A 271 10.25 12.57 -25.57
N PHE A 272 10.10 11.86 -26.69
CA PHE A 272 9.03 10.88 -26.91
C PHE A 272 9.63 9.53 -27.24
N LYS A 273 9.40 8.56 -26.35
CA LYS A 273 9.87 7.17 -26.55
C LYS A 273 8.76 6.13 -26.42
N SER A 274 7.61 6.47 -25.85
CA SER A 274 6.44 5.60 -25.81
C SER A 274 5.13 6.38 -25.70
N ASN A 275 4.05 5.76 -26.20
CA ASN A 275 2.67 6.13 -25.90
C ASN A 275 1.81 4.88 -26.08
N LEU A 276 1.55 4.14 -25.00
CA LEU A 276 0.73 2.92 -25.08
C LEU A 276 -0.77 3.22 -25.13
N ASN A 277 -1.16 4.47 -24.87
CA ASN A 277 -2.53 4.96 -24.92
C ASN A 277 -2.86 5.70 -26.22
N GLY A 278 -1.94 5.72 -27.18
CA GLY A 278 -2.12 6.37 -28.48
C GLY A 278 -3.22 5.72 -29.34
N LEU A 279 -3.40 6.29 -30.53
CA LEU A 279 -4.42 5.86 -31.47
C LEU A 279 -4.20 4.40 -31.90
N TYR A 280 -5.27 3.60 -31.91
CA TYR A 280 -5.18 2.23 -32.40
C TYR A 280 -5.28 2.21 -33.93
N TYR A 281 -4.22 1.74 -34.59
CA TYR A 281 -4.20 1.53 -36.04
C TYR A 281 -4.50 0.08 -36.38
N LYS A 282 -5.15 -0.17 -37.53
CA LYS A 282 -5.43 -1.53 -38.03
C LYS A 282 -4.23 -2.20 -38.72
N ASN A 283 -3.12 -1.47 -38.85
CA ASN A 283 -1.87 -1.90 -39.48
C ASN A 283 -0.67 -1.24 -38.77
N ALA A 284 0.53 -1.74 -39.10
CA ALA A 284 1.76 -1.35 -38.41
C ALA A 284 2.24 0.06 -38.76
N ALA A 285 2.19 0.47 -40.03
CA ALA A 285 2.75 1.73 -40.48
C ALA A 285 1.87 2.92 -40.07
N VAL A 286 2.47 3.90 -39.42
CA VAL A 286 1.77 5.10 -38.93
C VAL A 286 2.60 6.36 -39.19
N ASP A 287 1.92 7.51 -39.12
CA ASP A 287 2.62 8.78 -38.95
C ASP A 287 3.37 8.75 -37.61
N ASP A 288 4.62 9.22 -37.64
CA ASP A 288 5.54 9.19 -36.50
C ASP A 288 4.83 9.63 -35.19
N TYR A 289 4.95 8.82 -34.14
CA TYR A 289 4.43 9.06 -32.79
C TYR A 289 2.91 8.95 -32.56
N MET A 290 2.10 8.66 -33.58
CA MET A 290 0.63 8.68 -33.45
C MET A 290 -0.01 7.40 -32.90
N GLY A 291 0.68 6.26 -33.03
CA GLY A 291 0.13 4.94 -32.71
C GLY A 291 0.29 4.50 -31.26
N ILE A 292 0.08 3.21 -31.02
CA ILE A 292 0.55 2.54 -29.80
C ILE A 292 2.04 2.28 -29.97
N GLN A 293 2.90 2.96 -29.21
CA GLN A 293 4.33 2.98 -29.54
C GLN A 293 5.27 2.59 -28.39
N TRP A 294 6.34 1.88 -28.79
CA TRP A 294 7.51 1.57 -27.98
C TRP A 294 8.78 1.66 -28.86
N VAL A 295 9.40 2.85 -28.86
CA VAL A 295 10.43 3.25 -29.83
C VAL A 295 11.69 2.37 -29.77
N THR A 296 12.11 1.94 -28.58
CA THR A 296 13.31 1.10 -28.41
C THR A 296 13.16 -0.32 -28.98
N TRP A 297 11.94 -0.76 -29.30
CA TRP A 297 11.67 -2.07 -29.88
C TRP A 297 11.35 -2.00 -31.38
N LYS A 298 10.26 -1.33 -31.78
CA LYS A 298 9.80 -1.28 -33.19
C LYS A 298 10.03 0.07 -33.88
N GLY A 299 10.55 1.06 -33.17
CA GLY A 299 10.75 2.41 -33.69
C GLY A 299 9.49 3.27 -33.67
N LYS A 300 9.66 4.53 -34.09
CA LYS A 300 8.66 5.61 -34.02
C LYS A 300 7.61 5.61 -35.14
N ALA A 301 7.85 4.88 -36.22
CA ALA A 301 6.97 4.81 -37.39
C ALA A 301 6.08 3.55 -37.38
N VAL A 302 6.09 2.80 -36.28
CA VAL A 302 5.39 1.52 -36.14
C VAL A 302 4.45 1.56 -34.94
N SER A 303 3.16 1.35 -35.19
CA SER A 303 2.18 1.06 -34.15
C SER A 303 2.17 -0.43 -33.82
N LEU A 304 2.10 -0.72 -32.53
CA LEU A 304 1.91 -2.06 -32.00
C LEU A 304 0.47 -2.51 -32.22
N LYS A 305 0.28 -3.84 -32.30
CA LYS A 305 -1.03 -4.49 -32.42
C LYS A 305 -1.75 -4.55 -31.08
N GLY A 306 -1.00 -4.62 -30.00
CA GLY A 306 -1.55 -4.63 -28.65
C GLY A 306 -0.47 -4.51 -27.58
N CYS A 307 -0.91 -4.22 -26.37
CA CYS A 307 -0.08 -4.21 -25.19
C CYS A 307 -0.91 -4.45 -23.94
N GLU A 308 -0.26 -4.87 -22.87
CA GLU A 308 -0.82 -4.84 -21.53
C GLU A 308 0.19 -4.19 -20.59
N MET A 309 -0.30 -3.36 -19.68
CA MET A 309 0.46 -2.92 -18.53
C MET A 309 -0.15 -3.55 -17.29
N MET A 310 0.68 -4.21 -16.50
CA MET A 310 0.26 -4.95 -15.33
C MET A 310 1.23 -4.77 -14.17
N THR A 311 0.73 -4.99 -12.98
CA THR A 311 1.49 -4.77 -11.76
C THR A 311 1.21 -5.86 -10.73
N ARG A 312 2.17 -6.13 -9.86
CA ARG A 312 1.99 -7.02 -8.70
C ARG A 312 2.96 -6.64 -7.59
N PRO A 313 2.67 -6.98 -6.34
CA PRO A 313 3.64 -6.86 -5.27
C PRO A 313 4.89 -7.66 -5.59
N LYS A 314 6.07 -7.04 -5.39
CA LYS A 314 7.34 -7.74 -5.58
C LYS A 314 7.61 -8.77 -4.48
N CYS A 315 7.02 -8.59 -3.32
CA CYS A 315 7.16 -9.50 -2.18
C CYS A 315 5.79 -9.95 -1.68
N ASN A 316 5.72 -11.20 -1.27
CA ASN A 316 4.49 -11.77 -0.74
C ASN A 316 4.22 -11.13 0.63
N ARG A 317 3.08 -10.45 0.79
CA ARG A 317 2.64 -10.03 2.12
C ARG A 317 2.25 -11.31 2.86
N SER A 318 3.23 -11.89 3.58
CA SER A 318 2.84 -12.57 4.81
C SER A 318 2.11 -11.52 5.63
N ILE A 319 0.87 -11.78 5.98
CA ILE A 319 0.00 -10.89 6.78
C ILE A 319 0.67 -10.70 8.15
N THR A 320 1.65 -9.82 8.23
CA THR A 320 1.97 -9.12 9.46
C THR A 320 1.19 -7.81 9.36
N GLU A 321 0.18 -7.66 10.21
CA GLU A 321 -0.63 -6.44 10.40
C GLU A 321 0.21 -5.29 10.98
N LEU A 322 1.45 -5.13 10.52
CA LEU A 322 2.29 -4.04 10.91
C LEU A 322 1.80 -2.77 10.21
N PRO A 323 1.72 -1.65 10.94
CA PRO A 323 1.30 -0.38 10.37
C PRO A 323 2.32 0.09 9.33
N ALA A 324 1.84 0.78 8.29
CA ALA A 324 2.70 1.25 7.21
C ALA A 324 3.58 2.44 7.62
N ASP A 325 3.10 3.28 8.54
CA ASP A 325 3.78 4.49 9.00
C ASP A 325 3.30 4.90 10.41
N CYS A 326 3.90 5.97 10.93
CA CYS A 326 3.54 6.53 12.23
C CYS A 326 2.12 7.12 12.28
N GLN A 327 1.53 7.49 11.14
CA GLN A 327 0.17 7.99 11.10
C GLN A 327 -0.82 6.84 11.33
N GLU A 328 -0.61 5.69 10.69
CA GLU A 328 -1.45 4.51 10.93
C GLU A 328 -1.36 4.01 12.39
N ILE A 329 -0.18 4.10 13.01
CA ILE A 329 0.01 3.82 14.44
C ILE A 329 -0.85 4.77 15.30
N LEU A 330 -0.80 6.07 15.01
CA LEU A 330 -1.57 7.08 15.73
C LEU A 330 -3.09 6.88 15.53
N ASP A 331 -3.52 6.61 14.31
CA ASP A 331 -4.92 6.34 13.94
C ASP A 331 -5.45 5.07 14.64
N ALA A 332 -4.56 4.10 14.93
CA ALA A 332 -4.87 2.91 15.73
C ALA A 332 -4.95 3.20 17.25
N GLY A 333 -4.76 4.44 17.68
CA GLY A 333 -4.90 4.89 19.06
C GLY A 333 -3.61 4.95 19.87
N GLN A 334 -2.44 4.68 19.26
CA GLN A 334 -1.14 4.77 19.93
C GLN A 334 -0.61 6.20 19.88
N SER A 335 -0.64 6.89 21.01
CA SER A 335 -0.33 8.33 21.11
C SER A 335 1.08 8.65 21.64
N ALA A 336 1.81 7.65 22.12
CA ALA A 336 3.16 7.85 22.67
C ALA A 336 4.21 7.97 21.56
N SER A 337 5.07 8.98 21.65
CA SER A 337 6.28 9.02 20.80
C SER A 337 7.27 7.94 21.25
N GLY A 338 7.96 7.30 20.30
CA GLY A 338 8.86 6.20 20.61
C GLY A 338 9.32 5.44 19.37
N VAL A 339 10.04 4.34 19.58
CA VAL A 339 10.48 3.45 18.50
C VAL A 339 9.39 2.44 18.22
N TYR A 340 8.96 2.37 16.96
CA TYR A 340 7.95 1.43 16.49
C TYR A 340 8.49 0.61 15.32
N THR A 341 7.95 -0.59 15.18
CA THR A 341 8.19 -1.43 14.01
C THR A 341 7.10 -1.16 12.99
N ILE A 342 7.49 -0.74 11.80
CA ILE A 342 6.59 -0.54 10.67
C ILE A 342 6.96 -1.51 9.57
N GLN A 343 5.99 -1.79 8.70
CA GLN A 343 6.22 -2.49 7.45
C GLN A 343 5.86 -1.57 6.29
N TYR A 344 6.88 -1.04 5.63
CA TYR A 344 6.70 -0.21 4.44
C TYR A 344 7.13 -1.00 3.21
N ALA A 345 6.23 -1.12 2.22
CA ALA A 345 6.41 -2.01 1.08
C ALA A 345 6.77 -3.44 1.53
N CYS A 346 7.97 -3.90 1.18
CA CYS A 346 8.50 -5.22 1.53
C CYS A 346 9.42 -5.23 2.77
N GLN A 347 9.64 -4.08 3.39
CA GLN A 347 10.67 -3.94 4.43
C GLN A 347 10.06 -3.69 5.79
N ILE A 348 10.39 -4.59 6.71
CA ILE A 348 10.17 -4.38 8.14
C ILE A 348 11.35 -3.55 8.64
N MET A 349 11.04 -2.40 9.24
CA MET A 349 12.06 -1.52 9.81
C MET A 349 11.57 -0.88 11.09
N GLN A 350 12.50 -0.59 11.99
CA GLN A 350 12.23 0.23 13.16
C GLN A 350 12.42 1.70 12.79
N VAL A 351 11.47 2.53 13.23
CA VAL A 351 11.50 3.98 13.08
C VAL A 351 11.15 4.64 14.40
N TYR A 352 11.68 5.84 14.64
CA TYR A 352 11.17 6.66 15.72
C TYR A 352 9.95 7.45 15.23
N CYS A 353 8.80 7.21 15.86
CA CYS A 353 7.59 7.98 15.64
C CYS A 353 7.51 9.13 16.64
N ARG A 354 7.42 10.35 16.11
CA ARG A 354 6.98 11.51 16.88
C ARG A 354 5.47 11.65 16.70
N MET A 355 4.72 11.41 17.76
CA MET A 355 3.27 11.54 17.77
C MET A 355 2.88 12.92 18.31
N GLU A 356 1.97 13.59 17.61
CA GLU A 356 1.35 14.84 18.04
C GLU A 356 -0.19 14.62 18.12
N PRO A 357 -0.71 14.04 19.21
CA PRO A 357 -2.12 13.65 19.30
C PRO A 357 -3.09 14.84 19.21
N GLU A 358 -2.66 16.03 19.66
CA GLU A 358 -3.46 17.25 19.59
C GLU A 358 -3.69 17.73 18.15
N SER A 359 -2.68 17.58 17.29
CA SER A 359 -2.78 17.90 15.86
C SER A 359 -3.24 16.71 15.01
N GLY A 360 -3.31 15.51 15.61
CA GLY A 360 -3.66 14.26 14.94
C GLY A 360 -2.59 13.77 13.96
N LYS A 361 -1.32 14.17 14.13
CA LYS A 361 -0.23 13.88 13.18
C LYS A 361 0.83 12.94 13.76
N GLY A 362 1.15 11.88 13.02
CA GLY A 362 2.25 10.96 13.32
C GLY A 362 3.40 11.11 12.34
N TYR A 363 4.61 11.42 12.82
CA TYR A 363 5.78 11.69 12.00
C TYR A 363 6.84 10.59 12.12
N ILE A 364 7.33 10.08 10.98
CA ILE A 364 8.56 9.30 10.94
C ILE A 364 9.75 10.27 11.07
N VAL A 365 10.56 10.09 12.10
CA VAL A 365 11.78 10.87 12.30
C VAL A 365 12.94 10.12 11.65
N PHE A 366 13.59 10.72 10.65
CA PHE A 366 14.76 10.13 9.98
C PHE A 366 16.10 10.73 10.42
N GLN A 367 16.07 11.88 11.10
CA GLN A 367 17.23 12.52 11.71
C GLN A 367 16.82 13.09 13.07
N ARG A 368 17.62 12.83 14.10
CA ARG A 368 17.43 13.41 15.44
C ARG A 368 18.77 13.84 16.03
N ARG A 369 18.86 15.12 16.40
CA ARG A 369 20.00 15.78 17.06
C ARG A 369 19.51 16.40 18.36
N GLN A 370 20.14 16.10 19.49
CA GLN A 370 19.67 16.48 20.83
C GLN A 370 20.78 16.76 21.83
N ASP A 371 21.80 15.90 21.91
CA ASP A 371 22.77 15.92 23.01
C ASP A 371 24.24 15.77 22.57
N GLY A 372 24.49 15.58 21.27
CA GLY A 372 25.84 15.37 20.74
C GLY A 372 26.45 14.01 21.08
N SER A 373 25.66 13.04 21.57
CA SER A 373 26.11 11.67 21.85
C SER A 373 26.56 10.93 20.59
N VAL A 374 26.12 11.36 19.40
CA VAL A 374 26.45 10.72 18.13
C VAL A 374 27.18 11.69 17.20
N SER A 375 28.36 11.28 16.73
CA SER A 375 29.08 11.99 15.66
C SER A 375 28.36 11.81 14.31
N PHE A 376 28.10 12.91 13.61
CA PHE A 376 27.56 12.94 12.25
C PHE A 376 28.65 13.12 11.17
N ASN A 377 29.92 13.22 11.57
CA ASN A 377 31.04 13.15 10.62
C ASN A 377 31.30 11.67 10.30
N ARG A 378 30.60 11.16 9.28
CA ARG A 378 30.50 9.73 8.97
C ARG A 378 30.76 9.45 7.49
N THR A 379 31.10 8.21 7.19
CA THR A 379 31.34 7.75 5.83
C THR A 379 30.05 7.67 5.01
N TRP A 380 30.19 7.56 3.68
CA TRP A 380 29.07 7.36 2.77
C TRP A 380 28.26 6.10 3.10
N GLN A 381 28.95 5.00 3.43
CA GLN A 381 28.31 3.73 3.77
C GLN A 381 27.49 3.86 5.07
N GLU A 382 28.05 4.50 6.09
CA GLU A 382 27.32 4.75 7.35
C GLU A 382 26.08 5.64 7.12
N TYR A 383 26.15 6.67 6.26
CA TYR A 383 24.95 7.45 5.90
C TYR A 383 23.93 6.66 5.08
N ALA A 384 24.36 5.69 4.28
CA ALA A 384 23.47 4.81 3.54
C ALA A 384 22.72 3.85 4.47
N GLU A 385 23.42 3.23 5.42
CA GLU A 385 22.89 2.21 6.35
C GLU A 385 22.15 2.83 7.56
N GLY A 386 22.61 4.00 8.02
CA GLY A 386 22.17 4.66 9.24
C GLY A 386 23.13 4.44 10.42
N PHE A 387 23.02 5.29 11.43
CA PHE A 387 23.86 5.24 12.63
C PHE A 387 23.17 5.93 13.82
N GLY A 388 23.61 5.61 15.03
CA GLY A 388 23.05 6.13 16.29
C GLY A 388 21.98 5.21 16.89
N ASP A 389 21.19 5.76 17.81
CA ASP A 389 20.10 5.05 18.50
C ASP A 389 18.77 5.71 18.19
N LEU A 390 17.78 4.96 17.71
CA LEU A 390 16.44 5.47 17.40
C LEU A 390 15.78 6.12 18.63
N ALA A 391 16.10 5.67 19.85
CA ALA A 391 15.61 6.30 21.08
C ALA A 391 16.36 7.61 21.45
N GLY A 392 17.53 7.86 20.86
CA GLY A 392 18.42 9.00 21.11
C GLY A 392 18.74 9.84 19.85
N GLU A 393 20.02 10.17 19.64
CA GLU A 393 20.51 10.79 18.40
C GLU A 393 20.76 9.74 17.31
N PHE A 394 20.31 10.00 16.09
CA PHE A 394 20.49 9.07 14.98
C PHE A 394 20.30 9.70 13.60
N TRP A 395 20.81 8.99 12.60
CA TRP A 395 20.44 9.08 11.19
C TRP A 395 19.86 7.73 10.75
N LEU A 396 18.64 7.73 10.20
CA LEU A 396 17.91 6.48 9.90
C LEU A 396 18.60 5.64 8.80
N GLY A 397 19.32 6.29 7.90
CA GLY A 397 19.97 5.69 6.74
C GLY A 397 19.28 6.05 5.43
N ASN A 398 20.05 6.47 4.43
CA ASN A 398 19.51 6.90 3.14
C ASN A 398 18.80 5.77 2.39
N GLN A 399 19.18 4.51 2.60
CA GLN A 399 18.48 3.38 2.01
C GLN A 399 17.02 3.35 2.50
N LYS A 400 16.81 3.41 3.82
CA LYS A 400 15.47 3.41 4.42
C LYS A 400 14.69 4.66 4.05
N VAL A 401 15.32 5.85 4.11
CA VAL A 401 14.65 7.11 3.75
C VAL A 401 14.24 7.13 2.28
N HIS A 402 15.06 6.57 1.37
CA HIS A 402 14.71 6.43 -0.04
C HIS A 402 13.47 5.55 -0.22
N ILE A 403 13.42 4.41 0.47
CA ILE A 403 12.29 3.47 0.42
C ILE A 403 11.02 4.15 0.93
N LEU A 404 11.09 4.76 2.12
CA LEU A 404 9.96 5.46 2.73
C LEU A 404 9.42 6.55 1.82
N THR A 405 10.30 7.34 1.21
CA THR A 405 9.92 8.46 0.35
C THR A 405 9.67 8.10 -1.12
N GLY A 406 9.79 6.82 -1.48
CA GLY A 406 9.74 6.35 -2.86
C GLY A 406 8.34 6.41 -3.47
N ASN A 407 7.30 6.12 -2.68
CA ASN A 407 5.99 5.69 -3.17
C ASN A 407 4.83 6.65 -2.89
N THR A 408 5.08 7.80 -2.26
CA THR A 408 4.03 8.77 -1.88
C THR A 408 4.56 10.19 -1.80
N TRP A 409 3.62 11.14 -1.73
CA TRP A 409 3.91 12.51 -1.33
C TRP A 409 4.18 12.54 0.17
N TRP A 410 5.41 12.85 0.55
CA TRP A 410 5.78 13.15 1.94
C TRP A 410 5.93 14.65 2.12
N GLU A 411 5.49 15.13 3.27
CA GLU A 411 5.88 16.44 3.79
C GLU A 411 7.17 16.27 4.60
N LEU A 412 8.20 17.05 4.27
CA LEU A 412 9.39 17.16 5.11
C LEU A 412 9.15 18.26 6.13
N VAL A 413 9.24 17.88 7.40
CA VAL A 413 9.20 18.80 8.53
C VAL A 413 10.58 18.88 9.16
N ILE A 414 11.10 20.10 9.30
CA ILE A 414 12.35 20.37 10.02
C ILE A 414 11.99 21.19 11.26
N THR A 415 12.26 20.64 12.43
CA THR A 415 12.10 21.34 13.71
C THR A 415 13.47 21.74 14.22
N LEU A 416 13.68 23.04 14.45
CA LEU A 416 14.90 23.62 15.00
C LEU A 416 14.60 24.12 16.41
N ARG A 417 15.50 23.84 17.36
CA ARG A 417 15.38 24.29 18.75
C ARG A 417 16.62 25.06 19.19
N ALA A 418 16.41 26.22 19.78
CA ALA A 418 17.45 27.07 20.36
C ALA A 418 17.69 26.76 21.84
N PHE A 419 18.78 27.27 22.40
CA PHE A 419 19.20 27.00 23.79
C PHE A 419 18.29 27.63 24.84
N ASP A 420 17.63 28.72 24.50
CA ASP A 420 16.61 29.39 25.31
C ASP A 420 15.26 28.63 25.31
N GLY A 421 15.15 27.58 24.48
CA GLY A 421 13.96 26.76 24.35
C GLY A 421 13.07 27.14 23.17
N ASP A 422 13.41 28.19 22.42
CA ASP A 422 12.63 28.61 21.25
C ASP A 422 12.66 27.53 20.16
N GLU A 423 11.52 27.31 19.50
CA GLU A 423 11.36 26.30 18.47
C GLU A 423 10.82 26.92 17.18
N ALA A 424 11.43 26.58 16.05
CA ALA A 424 11.01 26.98 14.71
C ALA A 424 10.73 25.73 13.86
N ARG A 425 9.69 25.77 13.00
CA ARG A 425 9.25 24.61 12.22
C ARG A 425 9.15 24.95 10.74
N ILE A 426 9.96 24.31 9.92
CA ILE A 426 9.95 24.50 8.47
C ILE A 426 9.29 23.31 7.79
N ARG A 427 8.46 23.56 6.77
CA ARG A 427 7.75 22.52 6.03
C ARG A 427 8.00 22.61 4.53
N TYR A 428 8.26 21.46 3.92
CA TYR A 428 8.36 21.31 2.48
C TYR A 428 7.42 20.19 2.00
N GLY A 429 6.66 20.47 0.96
CA GLY A 429 5.92 19.45 0.20
C GLY A 429 6.84 18.67 -0.75
N TYR A 430 6.42 17.44 -1.04
CA TYR A 430 7.06 16.54 -2.01
C TYR A 430 8.51 16.20 -1.68
N PHE A 431 8.73 15.73 -0.45
CA PHE A 431 10.02 15.22 0.00
C PHE A 431 10.32 13.84 -0.58
N LYS A 432 11.46 13.73 -1.26
CA LYS A 432 12.02 12.47 -1.74
C LYS A 432 13.53 12.50 -1.76
N ILE A 433 14.15 11.35 -1.50
CA ILE A 433 15.54 11.14 -1.89
C ILE A 433 15.61 10.03 -2.95
N THR A 434 16.50 10.17 -3.92
CA THR A 434 16.68 9.16 -4.98
C THR A 434 17.41 7.92 -4.46
N ARG A 435 17.51 6.86 -5.26
CA ARG A 435 18.33 5.68 -4.92
C ARG A 435 19.83 5.98 -4.94
N SER A 436 20.63 5.02 -4.48
CA SER A 436 22.09 5.07 -4.42
C SER A 436 22.75 5.41 -5.76
N GLU A 437 22.25 4.85 -6.86
CA GLU A 437 22.75 5.11 -8.24
C GLU A 437 22.65 6.58 -8.65
N TYR A 438 21.73 7.32 -8.02
CA TYR A 438 21.53 8.75 -8.21
C TYR A 438 22.03 9.56 -7.01
N ASN A 439 22.89 8.97 -6.17
CA ASN A 439 23.57 9.58 -5.03
C ASN A 439 22.61 10.12 -3.95
N TYR A 440 21.47 9.46 -3.71
CA TYR A 440 20.50 9.87 -2.68
C TYR A 440 20.10 11.36 -2.74
N ARG A 441 20.00 11.91 -3.95
CA ARG A 441 19.72 13.33 -4.17
C ARG A 441 18.35 13.71 -3.60
N LEU A 442 18.34 14.74 -2.76
CA LEU A 442 17.13 15.34 -2.22
C LEU A 442 16.32 16.04 -3.32
N ARG A 443 15.01 15.82 -3.31
CA ARG A 443 14.01 16.58 -4.04
C ARG A 443 12.93 17.06 -3.06
N VAL A 444 12.63 18.35 -3.15
CA VAL A 444 11.52 19.05 -2.47
C VAL A 444 10.94 20.03 -3.48
N GLN A 445 9.62 20.28 -3.45
CA GLN A 445 8.97 21.22 -4.38
C GLN A 445 8.49 22.48 -3.68
N THR A 446 7.53 22.35 -2.76
CA THR A 446 6.76 23.50 -2.27
C THR A 446 7.17 23.86 -0.86
N PHE A 447 7.61 25.09 -0.63
CA PHE A 447 7.72 25.63 0.73
C PHE A 447 6.32 25.89 1.29
N ILE A 448 6.00 25.34 2.46
CA ILE A 448 4.70 25.51 3.11
C ILE A 448 4.89 26.49 4.27
N ALA A 449 4.58 27.76 4.03
CA ALA A 449 4.58 28.78 5.07
C ALA A 449 3.32 28.63 5.95
N GLU A 450 3.47 28.51 7.27
CA GLU A 450 2.40 28.83 8.21
C GLU A 450 2.66 30.22 8.82
N ASN A 451 1.58 30.90 9.21
CA ASN A 451 1.66 32.22 9.84
C ASN A 451 2.51 32.14 11.12
N GLY A 452 3.76 32.62 11.06
CA GLY A 452 4.66 32.73 12.21
C GLY A 452 6.11 32.34 11.96
N ASP A 453 6.44 31.70 10.83
CA ASP A 453 7.81 31.24 10.58
C ASP A 453 8.73 32.35 10.05
N ALA A 454 9.94 32.41 10.62
CA ALA A 454 11.03 33.31 10.25
C ALA A 454 11.32 33.23 8.74
N GLY A 455 11.28 34.39 8.08
CA GLY A 455 11.47 34.52 6.64
C GLY A 455 12.85 34.10 6.15
N THR A 456 12.82 33.54 4.93
CA THR A 456 13.87 33.30 3.92
C THR A 456 15.33 33.52 4.30
#